data_AF-A0A529LG89-F1
#
_entry.id   AF-A0A529LG89-F1
#
_cell.length_a   1.000
_cell.length_b   1.000
_cell.length_c   1.000
_cell.angle_alpha   90.00
_cell.angle_beta   90.00
_cell.angle_gamma   90.00
#
_symmetry.space_group_name_H-M   'P 1'
#
loop_
_entity.id
_entity.type
_entity.pdbx_description
1 polymer ?
#
loop_
_entity_poly.entity_id
_entity_poly.type
_entity_poly.pdbx_seq_one_letter_code
_entity_poly.pdbx_strand_id
1 'polypeptide(L)'
;RSVMKIPYLRSKAETIIAKSGFNPNDHSGKALINVLESYPRDEFFQVPVPVLRKHANAILGLVERPRIRALVRADQFDRFVSILVFVPRDRYDSVVREKIGAYLKTVFEGRLSAYH
;
A
#
# COMPACT_ATOMS: atom_id res chain seq x y z
N ARG A 1 -8.41 10.13 9.33
CA ARG A 1 -9.09 9.25 10.31
C ARG A 1 -8.32 7.95 10.43
N SER A 2 -7.94 7.57 11.65
CA SER A 2 -7.05 6.43 11.89
C SER A 2 -7.74 5.09 11.57
N VAL A 3 -6.98 4.11 11.06
CA VAL A 3 -7.48 2.74 10.82
C VAL A 3 -7.93 2.06 12.12
N MET A 4 -7.34 2.45 13.25
CA MET A 4 -7.70 1.96 14.58
C MET A 4 -9.10 2.38 15.03
N LYS A 5 -9.71 3.41 14.41
CA LYS A 5 -11.06 3.87 14.76
C LYS A 5 -12.18 3.07 14.09
N ILE A 6 -11.87 2.19 13.14
CA ILE A 6 -12.86 1.38 12.41
C ILE A 6 -12.67 -0.08 12.82
N PRO A 7 -13.64 -0.72 13.49
CA PRO A 7 -13.45 -2.04 14.12
C PRO A 7 -12.85 -3.10 13.20
N TYR A 8 -13.34 -3.18 11.96
CA TYR A 8 -12.85 -4.13 10.97
C TYR A 8 -11.40 -3.87 10.55
N LEU A 9 -11.04 -2.60 10.28
CA LEU A 9 -9.68 -2.24 9.89
C LEU A 9 -8.71 -2.40 11.06
N ARG A 10 -9.13 -2.05 12.28
CA ARG A 10 -8.38 -2.27 13.51
C ARG A 10 -8.02 -3.74 13.68
N SER A 11 -8.98 -4.66 13.55
CA SER A 11 -8.73 -6.10 13.67
C SER A 11 -7.69 -6.60 12.65
N LYS A 12 -7.75 -6.14 11.40
CA LYS A 12 -6.72 -6.41 10.39
C LYS A 12 -5.35 -5.85 10.80
N ALA A 13 -5.29 -4.60 11.25
CA ALA A 13 -4.07 -3.93 11.66
C ALA A 13 -3.40 -4.66 12.84
N GLU A 14 -4.17 -4.97 13.88
CA GLU A 14 -3.72 -5.72 15.06
C GLU A 14 -3.18 -7.10 14.66
N THR A 15 -3.84 -7.79 13.74
CA THR A 15 -3.36 -9.08 13.22
C THR A 15 -1.99 -8.94 12.54
N ILE A 16 -1.76 -7.87 11.79
CA ILE A 16 -0.48 -7.61 11.12
C ILE A 16 0.61 -7.27 12.13
N ILE A 17 0.30 -6.39 13.09
CA ILE A 17 1.22 -6.00 14.17
C ILE A 17 1.64 -7.24 14.96
N ALA A 18 0.68 -8.05 15.41
CA ALA A 18 0.96 -9.29 16.14
C ALA A 18 1.83 -10.28 15.34
N LYS A 19 1.62 -10.37 14.02
CA LYS A 19 2.38 -11.26 13.13
C LYS A 19 3.72 -10.67 12.65
N SER A 20 4.03 -9.42 13.00
CA SER A 20 5.27 -8.76 12.55
C SER A 20 6.50 -9.18 13.37
N GLY A 21 6.29 -9.61 14.63
CA GLY A 21 7.35 -9.84 15.59
C GLY A 21 8.03 -8.56 16.12
N PHE A 22 7.59 -7.37 15.68
CA PHE A 22 8.11 -6.11 16.21
C PHE A 22 7.44 -5.75 17.54
N ASN A 23 8.23 -5.22 18.46
CA ASN A 23 7.72 -4.51 19.61
C ASN A 23 7.05 -3.20 19.13
N PRO A 24 5.75 -2.96 19.40
CA PRO A 24 5.03 -1.76 18.96
C PRO A 24 5.65 -0.44 19.43
N ASN A 25 6.41 -0.46 20.54
CA ASN A 25 7.00 0.73 21.13
C ASN A 25 8.36 1.10 20.53
N ASP A 26 9.00 0.17 19.83
CA ASP A 26 10.31 0.36 19.22
C ASP A 26 10.18 0.98 17.82
N HIS A 27 11.32 1.39 17.24
CA HIS A 27 11.35 2.11 15.96
C HIS A 27 10.60 1.35 14.85
N SER A 28 10.88 0.06 14.67
CA SER A 28 10.24 -0.78 13.65
C SER A 28 8.74 -0.97 13.88
N GLY A 29 8.29 -1.06 15.14
CA GLY A 29 6.88 -1.15 15.50
C GLY A 29 6.12 0.14 15.18
N LYS A 30 6.68 1.30 15.57
CA LYS A 30 6.13 2.61 15.23
C LYS A 30 6.10 2.85 13.71
N ALA A 31 7.15 2.45 13.01
CA ALA A 31 7.19 2.52 11.55
C ALA A 31 6.08 1.67 10.91
N LEU A 32 5.85 0.44 11.39
CA LEU A 32 4.78 -0.42 10.89
C LEU A 32 3.40 0.21 11.12
N ILE A 33 3.16 0.76 12.30
CA ILE A 33 1.90 1.45 12.62
C ILE A 33 1.68 2.62 11.66
N ASN A 34 2.71 3.44 11.42
CA ASN A 34 2.64 4.55 10.47
C ASN A 34 2.34 4.09 9.04
N VAL A 35 2.93 2.98 8.60
CA VAL A 35 2.63 2.37 7.30
C VAL A 35 1.17 1.94 7.21
N LEU A 36 0.63 1.30 8.24
CA LEU A 36 -0.78 0.87 8.27
C LEU A 36 -1.75 2.06 8.31
N GLU A 37 -1.40 3.13 9.02
CA GLU A 37 -2.21 4.36 9.11
C GLU A 37 -2.21 5.20 7.82
N SER A 38 -1.13 5.16 7.06
CA SER A 38 -0.97 5.88 5.79
C SER A 38 -1.50 5.11 4.57
N TYR A 39 -1.74 3.81 4.73
CA TYR A 39 -2.28 2.98 3.67
C TYR A 39 -3.70 3.43 3.28
N PRO A 40 -4.06 3.52 1.98
CA PRO A 40 -5.38 4.00 1.57
C PRO A 40 -6.50 3.15 2.18
N ARG A 41 -7.48 3.80 2.82
CA ARG A 41 -8.51 3.09 3.61
C ARG A 41 -9.34 2.12 2.79
N ASP A 42 -9.75 2.52 1.59
CA ASP A 42 -10.58 1.68 0.72
C ASP A 42 -9.82 0.43 0.28
N GLU A 43 -8.52 0.57 0.03
CA GLU A 43 -7.64 -0.58 -0.22
C GLU A 43 -7.42 -1.42 1.04
N PHE A 44 -7.20 -0.81 2.22
CA PHE A 44 -7.08 -1.54 3.48
C PHE A 44 -8.32 -2.39 3.77
N PHE A 45 -9.50 -1.88 3.41
CA PHE A 45 -10.77 -2.59 3.53
C PHE A 45 -10.81 -3.81 2.60
N GLN A 46 -10.42 -3.66 1.34
CA GLN A 46 -10.50 -4.70 0.31
C GLN A 46 -9.38 -5.74 0.37
N VAL A 47 -8.14 -5.35 0.72
CA VAL A 47 -6.95 -6.21 0.68
C VAL A 47 -7.01 -7.27 1.79
N PRO A 48 -6.85 -8.57 1.48
CA PRO A 48 -6.75 -9.62 2.49
C PRO A 48 -5.52 -9.46 3.39
N VAL A 49 -5.60 -9.86 4.66
CA VAL A 49 -4.52 -9.72 5.66
C VAL A 49 -3.15 -10.24 5.16
N PRO A 50 -3.04 -11.41 4.50
CA PRO A 50 -1.74 -11.89 4.01
C PRO A 50 -1.08 -10.95 2.99
N VAL A 51 -1.88 -10.40 2.08
CA VAL A 51 -1.44 -9.45 1.05
C VAL A 51 -1.10 -8.11 1.69
N LEU A 52 -1.95 -7.63 2.60
CA LEU A 52 -1.74 -6.37 3.31
C LEU A 52 -0.45 -6.41 4.16
N ARG A 53 -0.14 -7.54 4.80
CA ARG A 53 1.13 -7.75 5.50
C ARG A 53 2.33 -7.69 4.56
N LYS A 54 2.25 -8.35 3.38
CA LYS A 54 3.30 -8.29 2.35
C LYS A 54 3.51 -6.85 1.87
N HIS A 55 2.43 -6.11 1.67
CA HIS A 55 2.48 -4.71 1.28
C HIS A 55 3.10 -3.85 2.37
N ALA A 56 2.68 -3.99 3.63
CA ALA A 56 3.23 -3.25 4.76
C ALA A 56 4.74 -3.48 4.90
N ASN A 57 5.22 -4.72 4.81
CA ASN A 57 6.64 -5.03 4.83
C ASN A 57 7.40 -4.42 3.63
N ALA A 58 6.80 -4.44 2.45
CA ALA A 58 7.41 -3.82 1.27
C ALA A 58 7.54 -2.30 1.44
N ILE A 59 6.53 -1.63 2.00
CA ILE A 59 6.53 -0.19 2.27
C ILE A 59 7.53 0.16 3.37
N LEU A 60 7.62 -0.66 4.44
CA LEU A 60 8.63 -0.48 5.49
C LEU A 60 10.05 -0.48 4.92
N GLY A 61 10.34 -1.42 4.01
CA GLY A 61 11.64 -1.47 3.34
C GLY A 61 11.94 -0.25 2.44
N LEU A 62 10.94 0.57 2.11
CA LEU A 62 11.17 1.83 1.38
C LEU A 62 11.62 2.96 2.31
N VAL A 63 11.32 2.89 3.60
CA VAL A 63 11.79 3.86 4.59
C VAL A 63 13.30 3.77 4.74
N GLU A 64 13.83 2.54 4.82
CA GLU A 64 15.27 2.30 4.93
C GLU A 64 16.01 2.50 3.60
N ARG A 65 15.41 2.02 2.50
CA ARG A 65 16.01 2.10 1.17
C ARG A 65 14.99 2.62 0.15
N PRO A 66 14.89 3.94 -0.03
CA PRO A 66 13.99 4.54 -0.99
C PRO A 66 14.22 4.01 -2.41
N ARG A 67 13.18 3.43 -3.00
CA ARG A 67 13.17 2.90 -4.37
C ARG A 67 11.76 2.92 -4.94
N ILE A 68 11.66 2.90 -6.26
CA ILE A 68 10.37 2.75 -6.92
C ILE A 68 9.80 1.37 -6.60
N ARG A 69 8.51 1.32 -6.26
CA ARG A 69 7.80 0.06 -5.97
C ARG A 69 6.34 0.16 -6.42
N ALA A 70 5.87 -0.85 -7.14
CA ALA A 70 4.45 -1.05 -7.40
C ALA A 70 3.92 -2.20 -6.55
N LEU A 71 2.81 -1.99 -5.86
CA LEU A 71 2.08 -3.00 -5.10
C LEU A 71 0.73 -3.20 -5.76
N VAL A 72 0.49 -4.41 -6.26
CA VAL A 72 -0.64 -4.72 -7.13
C VAL A 72 -1.65 -5.59 -6.37
N ARG A 73 -2.92 -5.28 -6.53
CA ARG A 73 -4.04 -6.13 -6.15
C ARG A 73 -5.02 -6.23 -7.31
N ALA A 74 -5.22 -7.44 -7.84
CA ALA A 74 -6.33 -7.72 -8.74
C ALA A 74 -7.65 -7.78 -7.94
N ASP A 75 -8.72 -7.24 -8.51
CA ASP A 75 -10.08 -7.47 -7.99
C ASP A 75 -10.43 -8.95 -8.10
N GLN A 76 -11.14 -9.48 -7.12
CA GLN A 76 -11.50 -10.91 -7.08
C GLN A 76 -12.48 -11.34 -8.19
N PHE A 77 -13.13 -10.37 -8.84
CA PHE A 77 -14.05 -10.59 -9.96
C PHE A 77 -13.42 -10.16 -11.30
N ASP A 78 -12.11 -9.95 -11.36
CA ASP A 78 -11.36 -9.53 -12.55
C ASP A 78 -11.87 -8.24 -13.22
N ARG A 79 -12.54 -7.37 -12.46
CA ARG A 79 -13.10 -6.11 -12.99
C ARG A 79 -12.09 -4.98 -13.11
N PHE A 80 -11.09 -4.98 -12.22
CA PHE A 80 -10.05 -3.95 -12.20
C PHE A 80 -8.81 -4.43 -11.46
N VAL A 81 -7.72 -3.70 -11.62
CA VAL A 81 -6.49 -3.87 -10.85
C VAL A 81 -6.18 -2.57 -10.11
N SER A 82 -5.98 -2.67 -8.80
CA SER A 82 -5.53 -1.55 -7.97
C SER A 82 -4.02 -1.61 -7.79
N ILE A 83 -3.34 -0.47 -8.00
CA ILE A 83 -1.90 -0.39 -7.99
C ILE A 83 -1.46 0.80 -7.16
N LEU A 84 -0.78 0.53 -6.05
CA LEU A 84 -0.09 1.56 -5.27
C LEU A 84 1.33 1.70 -5.76
N VAL A 85 1.67 2.86 -6.33
CA VAL A 85 3.01 3.14 -6.84
C VAL A 85 3.71 4.12 -5.90
N PHE A 86 4.82 3.67 -5.33
CA PHE A 86 5.69 4.48 -4.49
C PHE A 86 6.85 4.99 -5.34
N VAL A 87 7.01 6.31 -5.37
CA VAL A 87 8.06 7.01 -6.10
C VAL A 87 8.79 7.92 -5.11
N PRO A 88 10.14 7.90 -5.06
CA PRO A 88 10.90 8.87 -4.28
C PRO A 88 10.50 10.30 -4.63
N ARG A 89 10.31 11.16 -3.62
CA ARG A 89 9.73 12.51 -3.79
C ARG A 89 10.55 13.39 -4.73
N ASP A 90 11.87 13.25 -4.73
CA ASP A 90 12.82 13.91 -5.62
C ASP A 90 12.65 13.52 -7.10
N ARG A 91 11.93 12.42 -7.38
CA ARG A 91 11.70 11.88 -8.73
C ARG A 91 10.23 11.90 -9.13
N TYR A 92 9.36 12.50 -8.33
CA TYR A 92 7.93 12.52 -8.60
C TYR A 92 7.49 13.89 -9.12
N ASP A 93 7.01 13.90 -10.36
CA ASP A 93 6.35 15.04 -10.99
C ASP A 93 5.13 14.57 -11.81
N SER A 94 4.42 15.52 -12.44
CA SER A 94 3.25 15.22 -13.26
C SER A 94 3.58 14.33 -14.46
N VAL A 95 4.76 14.51 -15.08
CA VAL A 95 5.20 13.76 -16.26
C VAL A 95 5.48 12.31 -15.89
N VAL A 96 6.15 12.06 -14.77
CA VAL A 96 6.42 10.72 -14.24
C VAL A 96 5.11 10.02 -13.89
N ARG A 97 4.18 10.71 -13.24
CA ARG A 97 2.84 10.17 -12.94
C ARG A 97 2.11 9.73 -14.21
N GLU A 98 2.11 10.55 -15.26
CA GLU A 98 1.47 10.23 -16.54
C GLU A 98 2.14 9.04 -17.24
N LYS A 99 3.49 8.99 -17.25
CA LYS A 99 4.25 7.87 -17.79
C LYS A 99 3.96 6.56 -17.06
N ILE A 100 3.88 6.60 -15.73
CA ILE A 100 3.49 5.44 -14.91
C ILE A 100 2.08 4.98 -15.30
N GLY A 101 1.12 5.89 -15.37
CA GLY A 101 -0.26 5.58 -15.76
C GLY A 101 -0.36 4.95 -17.14
N ALA A 102 0.33 5.53 -18.14
CA ALA A 102 0.36 5.01 -19.51
C ALA A 102 1.04 3.63 -19.60
N TYR A 103 2.15 3.44 -18.86
CA TYR A 103 2.83 2.15 -18.80
C TYR A 103 1.93 1.07 -18.19
N LEU A 104 1.31 1.34 -17.04
CA LEU A 104 0.42 0.39 -16.37
C LEU A 104 -0.82 0.08 -17.21
N LYS A 105 -1.38 1.08 -17.90
CA LYS A 105 -2.45 0.87 -18.87
C LYS A 105 -2.07 -0.19 -19.92
N THR A 106 -0.85 -0.08 -20.46
CA THR A 106 -0.34 -0.98 -21.49
C THR A 106 -0.11 -2.38 -20.93
N VAL A 107 0.53 -2.49 -19.76
CA VAL A 107 0.84 -3.78 -19.12
C VAL A 107 -0.41 -4.58 -18.76
N PHE A 108 -1.47 -3.91 -18.32
CA PHE A 108 -2.72 -4.56 -17.92
C PHE A 108 -3.78 -4.56 -19.03
N GLU A 109 -3.43 -4.15 -20.26
CA GLU A 109 -4.35 -4.04 -21.40
C GLU A 109 -5.66 -3.29 -21.05
N GLY A 110 -5.55 -2.31 -20.16
CA GLY A 110 -6.67 -1.70 -19.49
C GLY A 110 -6.92 -0.24 -19.88
N ARG A 111 -7.68 0.44 -19.03
CA ARG A 111 -7.80 1.90 -19.01
C ARG A 111 -7.58 2.40 -17.59
N LEU A 112 -6.98 3.59 -17.47
CA LEU A 112 -6.90 4.25 -16.17
C LEU A 112 -8.31 4.71 -15.77
N SER A 113 -8.84 4.14 -14.69
CA SER A 113 -10.20 4.47 -14.21
C SER A 113 -10.21 5.61 -13.19
N ALA A 114 -9.19 5.67 -12.33
CA ALA A 114 -9.03 6.70 -11.31
C ALA A 114 -7.54 6.81 -10.92
N TYR A 115 -7.14 7.98 -10.44
CA TYR A 115 -5.87 8.19 -9.75
C TYR A 115 -6.12 9.15 -8.58
N HIS A 116 -5.34 8.99 -7.52
CA HIS A 116 -5.45 9.78 -6.28
C HIS A 116 -4.05 10.20 -5.81
#